data_AF-A0A351GFM7-F1
#
_entry.id   AF-A0A351GFM7-F1
#
_cell.length_a   1.000
_cell.length_b   1.000
_cell.length_c   1.000
_cell.angle_alpha   90.00
_cell.angle_beta   90.00
_cell.angle_gamma   90.00
#
_symmetry.space_group_name_H-M   'P 1'
#
loop_
_entity.id
_entity.type
_entity.pdbx_description
1 polymer ?
#
loop_
_entity_poly.entity_id
_entity_poly.type
_entity_poly.pdbx_seq_one_letter_code
_entity_poly.pdbx_strand_id
1 'polypeptide(L)'
;MKGTIIIFAVALLSIGCKSQQVQDRTIKLTVTETSDYCGGAAPNEELMLELLKEKPFTGTIYVHSISDRTDDGQKLVISNGELKQSGFSEGVYFVYFHPKFDREDPANAKLGDEKVSCLEMVSFQHSAKFFITKETKSVNFNVHKMCDPCSPPRP
;
A
#
# COMPACT_ATOMS: atom_id res chain seq x y z
N MET A 1 10.49 -20.61 66.70
CA MET A 1 9.98 -19.53 65.82
C MET A 1 10.92 -19.43 64.64
N LYS A 2 10.59 -20.08 63.52
CA LYS A 2 9.90 -19.51 62.35
C LYS A 2 10.65 -18.31 61.76
N GLY A 3 11.21 -18.50 60.57
CA GLY A 3 11.78 -17.43 59.76
C GLY A 3 12.43 -17.95 58.48
N THR A 4 11.75 -18.79 57.70
CA THR A 4 12.22 -19.20 56.38
C THR A 4 11.94 -18.07 55.40
N ILE A 5 13.00 -17.38 54.95
CA ILE A 5 12.92 -16.33 53.92
C ILE A 5 12.80 -17.05 52.56
N ILE A 6 11.62 -16.95 51.94
CA ILE A 6 11.37 -17.45 50.59
C ILE A 6 11.75 -16.33 49.62
N ILE A 7 12.86 -16.50 48.91
CA ILE A 7 13.28 -15.61 47.82
C ILE A 7 12.43 -15.95 46.59
N PHE A 8 11.50 -15.06 46.26
CA PHE A 8 10.69 -15.13 45.04
C PHE A 8 11.58 -14.80 43.83
N ALA A 9 12.00 -15.82 43.09
CA ALA A 9 12.66 -15.66 41.79
C ALA A 9 11.60 -15.22 40.77
N VAL A 10 11.57 -13.93 40.44
CA VAL A 10 10.79 -13.37 39.34
C VAL A 10 11.42 -13.86 38.04
N ALA A 11 10.86 -14.93 37.48
CA ALA A 11 11.17 -15.39 36.15
C ALA A 11 10.68 -14.33 35.15
N LEU A 12 11.62 -13.51 34.67
CA LEU A 12 11.44 -12.66 33.50
C LEU A 12 11.14 -13.58 32.30
N LEU A 13 9.85 -13.79 32.04
CA LEU A 13 9.36 -14.27 30.76
C LEU A 13 9.67 -13.19 29.74
N SER A 14 10.88 -13.24 29.19
CA SER A 14 11.21 -12.58 27.94
C SER A 14 10.33 -13.20 26.87
N ILE A 15 9.16 -12.58 26.68
CA ILE A 15 8.32 -12.76 25.50
C ILE A 15 9.20 -12.33 24.33
N GLY A 16 9.89 -13.30 23.74
CA GLY A 16 10.59 -13.11 22.49
C GLY A 16 9.55 -12.69 21.49
N CYS A 17 9.54 -11.41 21.12
CA CYS A 17 8.97 -10.98 19.85
C CYS A 17 9.58 -11.90 18.81
N LYS A 18 8.75 -12.80 18.27
CA LYS A 18 9.11 -13.67 17.17
C LYS A 18 9.33 -12.74 15.98
N SER A 19 10.56 -12.23 15.86
CA SER A 19 10.98 -11.43 14.72
C SER A 19 10.67 -12.27 13.49
N GLN A 20 9.62 -11.91 12.76
CA GLN A 20 9.39 -12.46 11.43
C GLN A 20 10.66 -12.12 10.65
N GLN A 21 11.48 -13.15 10.43
CA GLN A 21 12.70 -13.02 9.64
C GLN A 21 12.27 -12.50 8.28
N VAL A 22 12.60 -11.23 8.00
CA VAL A 22 12.61 -10.70 6.64
C VAL A 22 13.60 -11.58 5.89
N GLN A 23 13.09 -12.55 5.13
CA GLN A 23 13.96 -13.37 4.29
C GLN A 23 14.56 -12.43 3.26
N ASP A 24 15.87 -12.53 3.07
CA ASP A 24 16.67 -11.73 2.12
C ASP A 24 16.39 -12.16 0.67
N ARG A 25 15.11 -12.34 0.34
CA ARG A 25 14.60 -12.82 -0.93
C ARG A 25 14.07 -11.64 -1.73
N THR A 26 14.40 -11.64 -3.01
CA THR A 26 13.92 -10.65 -3.97
C THR A 26 12.76 -11.23 -4.74
N ILE A 27 11.64 -10.52 -4.80
CA ILE A 27 10.42 -10.88 -5.51
C ILE A 27 10.31 -10.02 -6.77
N LYS A 28 10.04 -10.64 -7.92
CA LYS A 28 9.72 -9.92 -9.16
C LYS A 28 8.25 -9.50 -9.14
N LEU A 29 7.97 -8.21 -9.24
CA LEU A 29 6.65 -7.66 -9.45
C LEU A 29 6.47 -7.34 -10.93
N THR A 30 5.34 -7.78 -11.49
CA THR A 30 4.85 -7.34 -12.80
C THR A 30 3.52 -6.63 -12.59
N VAL A 31 3.44 -5.36 -12.96
CA VAL A 31 2.31 -4.48 -12.68
C VAL A 31 1.77 -3.93 -13.99
N THR A 32 0.50 -4.21 -14.25
CA THR A 32 -0.24 -3.58 -15.35
C THR A 32 -1.17 -2.51 -14.79
N GLU A 33 -1.55 -1.55 -15.63
CA GLU A 33 -2.54 -0.54 -15.29
C GLU A 33 -3.70 -0.52 -16.28
N THR A 34 -4.87 -0.18 -15.74
CA THR A 34 -6.04 0.31 -16.48
C THR A 34 -6.46 1.65 -15.85
N SER A 35 -7.37 2.38 -16.48
CA SER A 35 -7.80 3.68 -15.96
C SER A 35 -9.25 4.00 -16.27
N ASP A 36 -9.88 4.80 -15.41
CA ASP A 36 -11.15 5.45 -15.69
C ASP A 36 -11.00 6.60 -16.69
N TYR A 37 -12.09 6.92 -17.37
CA TYR A 37 -12.20 8.16 -18.13
C TYR A 37 -12.62 9.31 -17.21
N CYS A 38 -11.82 10.37 -17.17
CA CYS A 38 -12.02 11.52 -16.28
C CYS A 38 -12.36 12.82 -17.02
N GLY A 39 -12.77 12.73 -18.28
CA GLY A 39 -13.28 13.88 -19.01
C GLY A 39 -14.76 14.11 -18.68
N GLY A 40 -15.20 15.37 -18.75
CA GLY A 40 -16.60 15.71 -18.43
C GLY A 40 -17.61 15.40 -19.55
N ALA A 41 -17.14 15.08 -20.76
CA ALA A 41 -17.99 14.74 -21.90
C ALA A 41 -18.02 13.22 -22.10
N ALA A 42 -19.12 12.63 -22.56
CA ALA A 42 -19.18 11.19 -22.78
C ALA A 42 -18.05 10.72 -23.71
N PRO A 43 -17.23 9.73 -23.30
CA PRO A 43 -16.16 9.19 -24.13
C PRO A 43 -16.74 8.36 -25.27
N ASN A 44 -16.01 8.27 -26.38
CA ASN A 44 -16.34 7.32 -27.43
C ASN A 44 -15.92 5.88 -27.03
N GLU A 45 -16.47 4.89 -27.70
CA GLU A 45 -16.23 3.47 -27.38
C GLU A 45 -14.76 3.08 -27.54
N GLU A 46 -14.08 3.60 -28.57
CA GLU A 46 -12.66 3.33 -28.83
C GLU A 46 -11.77 3.76 -27.66
N LEU A 47 -11.99 4.96 -27.14
CA LEU A 47 -11.28 5.48 -25.97
C LEU A 47 -11.55 4.65 -24.72
N MET A 48 -12.80 4.23 -24.51
CA MET A 48 -13.13 3.37 -23.38
C MET A 48 -12.41 2.03 -23.47
N LEU A 49 -12.34 1.43 -24.66
CA LEU A 49 -11.59 0.18 -24.88
C LEU A 49 -10.08 0.38 -24.66
N GLU A 50 -9.52 1.52 -25.06
CA GLU A 50 -8.12 1.83 -24.82
C GLU A 50 -7.80 1.98 -23.32
N LEU A 51 -8.66 2.66 -22.57
CA LEU A 51 -8.48 2.90 -21.13
C LEU A 51 -8.60 1.62 -20.29
N LEU A 52 -9.44 0.68 -20.74
CA LEU A 52 -9.61 -0.63 -20.10
C LEU A 52 -8.57 -1.67 -20.54
N LYS A 53 -7.77 -1.37 -21.56
CA LYS A 53 -6.70 -2.27 -22.01
C LYS A 53 -5.52 -2.21 -21.05
N GLU A 54 -5.16 -3.36 -20.50
CA GLU A 54 -3.98 -3.46 -19.63
C GLU A 54 -2.70 -3.03 -20.36
N LYS A 55 -1.95 -2.13 -19.74
CA LYS A 55 -0.63 -1.69 -20.20
C LYS A 55 0.40 -1.71 -19.05
N PRO A 56 1.71 -1.77 -19.33
CA PRO A 56 2.72 -1.78 -18.27
C PRO A 56 2.66 -0.50 -17.42
N PHE A 57 2.57 -0.64 -16.09
CA PHE A 57 2.52 0.49 -15.17
C PHE A 57 3.89 1.19 -15.07
N THR A 58 3.90 2.52 -15.07
CA THR A 58 5.10 3.31 -14.73
C THR A 58 4.72 4.40 -13.73
N GLY A 59 5.32 4.37 -12.55
CA GLY A 59 4.98 5.31 -11.49
C GLY A 59 5.36 4.82 -10.10
N THR A 60 4.78 5.47 -9.09
CA THR A 60 4.94 5.09 -7.69
C THR A 60 3.67 4.45 -7.15
N ILE A 61 3.83 3.36 -6.40
CA ILE A 61 2.77 2.79 -5.56
C ILE A 61 3.27 2.67 -4.12
N TYR A 62 2.33 2.62 -3.19
CA TYR A 62 2.58 2.38 -1.77
C TYR A 62 1.96 1.04 -1.40
N VAL A 63 2.73 0.21 -0.71
CA VAL A 63 2.34 -1.15 -0.39
C VAL A 63 2.37 -1.34 1.12
N HIS A 64 1.27 -1.82 1.70
CA HIS A 64 1.14 -2.05 3.14
C HIS A 64 0.67 -3.48 3.40
N SER A 65 1.15 -4.07 4.50
CA SER A 65 0.74 -5.41 4.95
C SER A 65 -0.59 -5.42 5.71
N ILE A 66 -1.06 -4.22 6.11
CA ILE A 66 -2.32 -3.99 6.81
C ILE A 66 -3.09 -2.86 6.14
N SER A 67 -4.42 -3.00 6.09
CA SER A 67 -5.28 -2.08 5.32
C SER A 67 -5.43 -0.69 5.94
N ASP A 68 -5.20 -0.57 7.25
CA ASP A 68 -5.23 0.71 7.98
C ASP A 68 -3.90 1.49 7.87
N ARG A 69 -2.91 0.92 7.17
CA ARG A 69 -1.61 1.54 6.91
C ARG A 69 -0.92 2.03 8.19
N THR A 70 -1.04 1.29 9.29
CA THR A 70 -0.33 1.60 10.54
C THR A 70 1.08 1.01 10.58
N ASP A 71 1.46 0.21 9.58
CA ASP A 71 2.82 -0.28 9.33
C ASP A 71 3.61 0.73 8.50
N ASP A 72 4.94 0.57 8.50
CA ASP A 72 5.85 1.45 7.72
C ASP A 72 5.59 1.37 6.20
N GLY A 73 5.06 0.23 5.74
CA GLY A 73 4.82 -0.06 4.33
C GLY A 73 6.09 0.00 3.48
N GLN A 74 5.91 0.05 2.17
CA GLN A 74 6.98 0.20 1.18
C GLN A 74 6.53 1.15 0.06
N LYS A 75 7.39 2.11 -0.29
CA LYS A 75 7.24 2.95 -1.48
C LYS A 75 7.97 2.30 -2.64
N LEU A 76 7.24 1.91 -3.68
CA LEU A 76 7.78 1.20 -4.84
C LEU A 76 7.73 2.10 -6.06
N VAL A 77 8.88 2.27 -6.72
CA VAL A 77 8.98 3.00 -8.00
C VAL A 77 9.14 1.97 -9.10
N ILE A 78 8.11 1.84 -9.94
CA ILE A 78 8.03 0.83 -11.00
C ILE A 78 8.27 1.52 -12.35
N SER A 79 9.06 0.87 -13.20
CA SER A 79 9.33 1.31 -14.56
C SER A 79 8.97 0.20 -15.53
N ASN A 80 8.20 0.53 -16.57
CA ASN A 80 7.79 -0.41 -17.61
C ASN A 80 7.15 -1.70 -17.05
N GLY A 81 6.32 -1.55 -16.02
CA GLY A 81 5.57 -2.62 -15.39
C GLY A 81 6.40 -3.60 -14.57
N GLU A 82 7.71 -3.43 -14.40
CA GLU A 82 8.52 -4.39 -13.67
C GLU A 82 9.32 -3.77 -12.52
N LEU A 83 9.44 -4.51 -11.42
CA LEU A 83 10.32 -4.18 -10.29
C LEU A 83 10.81 -5.46 -9.62
N LYS A 84 12.06 -5.45 -9.16
CA LYS A 84 12.59 -6.46 -8.24
C LYS A 84 12.70 -5.84 -6.85
N GLN A 85 12.00 -6.40 -5.88
CA GLN A 85 11.88 -5.82 -4.54
C GLN A 85 12.12 -6.88 -3.45
N SER A 86 12.92 -6.54 -2.45
CA SER A 86 13.12 -7.32 -1.23
C SER A 86 12.30 -6.74 -0.07
N GLY A 87 12.32 -7.39 1.10
CA GLY A 87 11.64 -6.88 2.29
C GLY A 87 10.17 -7.33 2.44
N PHE A 88 9.70 -8.26 1.62
CA PHE A 88 8.38 -8.87 1.77
C PHE A 88 8.41 -10.09 2.68
N SER A 89 7.66 -10.00 3.78
CA SER A 89 7.25 -11.14 4.60
C SER A 89 6.11 -11.91 3.94
N GLU A 90 5.83 -13.11 4.43
CA GLU A 90 4.64 -13.86 4.01
C GLU A 90 3.39 -13.13 4.49
N GLY A 91 2.39 -12.99 3.61
CA GLY A 91 1.16 -12.27 3.94
C GLY A 91 0.42 -11.69 2.75
N VAL A 92 -0.62 -10.91 3.06
CA VAL A 92 -1.42 -10.14 2.10
C VAL A 92 -0.90 -8.71 2.09
N TYR A 93 -0.80 -8.13 0.90
CA TYR A 93 -0.37 -6.76 0.71
C TYR A 93 -1.44 -5.97 -0.04
N PHE A 94 -1.66 -4.73 0.39
CA PHE A 94 -2.61 -3.77 -0.15
C PHE A 94 -1.84 -2.68 -0.89
N VAL A 95 -2.27 -2.36 -2.11
CA VAL A 95 -1.58 -1.43 -3.02
C VAL A 95 -2.37 -0.13 -3.13
N TYR A 96 -1.72 1.01 -2.94
CA TYR A 96 -2.30 2.35 -2.97
C TYR A 96 -1.54 3.23 -3.95
N PHE A 97 -2.24 4.13 -4.65
CA PHE A 97 -1.60 5.14 -5.50
C PHE A 97 -1.11 6.36 -4.71
N HIS A 98 -1.79 6.69 -3.61
CA HIS A 98 -1.49 7.87 -2.80
C HIS A 98 -0.70 7.50 -1.54
N PRO A 99 0.24 8.36 -1.11
CA PRO A 99 0.84 8.21 0.21
C PRO A 99 -0.26 8.31 1.28
N LYS A 100 0.01 7.76 2.47
CA LYS A 100 -0.89 7.94 3.61
C LYS A 100 -0.97 9.45 3.90
N PHE A 101 -2.18 9.98 4.02
CA PHE A 101 -2.34 11.38 4.37
C PHE A 101 -1.93 11.60 5.83
N ASP A 102 -1.09 12.61 6.07
CA ASP A 102 -0.66 13.04 7.40
C ASP A 102 -1.20 14.44 7.69
N ARG A 103 -2.12 14.53 8.65
CA ARG A 103 -2.69 15.82 9.09
C ARG A 103 -1.65 16.72 9.75
N GLU A 104 -0.61 16.14 10.35
CA GLU A 104 0.41 16.86 11.10
C GLU A 104 1.51 17.42 10.18
N ASP A 105 1.56 17.00 8.91
CA ASP A 105 2.50 17.54 7.92
C ASP A 105 2.25 19.05 7.73
N PRO A 106 3.26 19.91 7.97
CA PRO A 106 3.15 21.36 7.77
C PRO A 106 2.71 21.77 6.35
N ALA A 107 2.97 20.94 5.34
CA ALA A 107 2.51 21.17 3.97
C ALA A 107 0.98 21.12 3.84
N ASN A 108 0.31 20.38 4.74
CA ASN A 108 -1.14 20.21 4.75
C ASN A 108 -1.88 21.23 5.65
N ALA A 109 -1.15 22.02 6.45
CA ALA A 109 -1.71 22.98 7.41
C ALA A 109 -2.59 24.08 6.80
N LYS A 110 -2.47 24.33 5.48
CA LYS A 110 -3.23 25.36 4.76
C LYS A 110 -4.41 24.80 3.95
N LEU A 111 -4.63 23.49 3.98
CA LEU A 111 -5.71 22.86 3.23
C LEU A 111 -7.04 23.11 3.94
N GLY A 112 -8.09 23.40 3.18
CA GLY A 112 -9.45 23.47 3.72
C GLY A 112 -9.98 22.07 4.08
N ASP A 113 -10.90 22.01 5.04
CA ASP A 113 -11.45 20.75 5.59
C ASP A 113 -11.98 19.79 4.53
N GLU A 114 -12.62 20.31 3.48
CA GLU A 114 -13.14 19.50 2.38
C GLU A 114 -12.00 18.80 1.61
N LYS A 115 -10.90 19.51 1.34
CA LYS A 115 -9.74 18.94 0.66
C LYS A 115 -9.02 17.93 1.56
N VAL A 116 -8.92 18.22 2.87
CA VAL A 116 -8.37 17.28 3.86
C VAL A 116 -9.19 16.00 3.88
N SER A 117 -10.50 16.08 4.06
CA SER A 117 -11.38 14.91 4.09
C SER A 117 -11.30 14.08 2.81
N CYS A 118 -11.17 14.73 1.65
CA CYS A 118 -11.00 14.01 0.39
C CYS A 118 -9.64 13.31 0.31
N LEU A 119 -8.55 14.00 0.64
CA LEU A 119 -7.20 13.44 0.60
C LEU A 119 -7.03 12.26 1.56
N GLU A 120 -7.65 12.33 2.73
CA GLU A 120 -7.72 11.21 3.65
C GLU A 120 -8.42 10.02 3.03
N MET A 121 -9.63 10.22 2.50
CA MET A 121 -10.41 9.17 1.85
C MET A 121 -9.61 8.46 0.75
N VAL A 122 -9.02 9.22 -0.19
CA VAL A 122 -8.24 8.63 -1.29
C VAL A 122 -6.95 7.97 -0.82
N SER A 123 -6.37 8.41 0.31
CA SER A 123 -5.20 7.77 0.89
C SER A 123 -5.48 6.36 1.44
N PHE A 124 -6.73 6.03 1.76
CA PHE A 124 -7.14 4.69 2.19
C PHE A 124 -7.77 3.84 1.08
N GLN A 125 -7.86 4.38 -0.13
CA GLN A 125 -8.39 3.67 -1.29
C GLN A 125 -7.30 2.80 -1.94
N HIS A 126 -7.33 1.50 -1.64
CA HIS A 126 -6.43 0.55 -2.28
C HIS A 126 -6.93 0.19 -3.67
N SER A 127 -6.01 0.10 -4.63
CA SER A 127 -6.28 -0.27 -6.00
C SER A 127 -6.21 -1.78 -6.24
N ALA A 128 -5.37 -2.50 -5.48
CA ALA A 128 -5.12 -3.92 -5.70
C ALA A 128 -4.68 -4.60 -4.41
N LYS A 129 -4.65 -5.93 -4.44
CA LYS A 129 -4.05 -6.77 -3.41
C LYS A 129 -3.20 -7.86 -4.04
N PHE A 130 -2.15 -8.28 -3.36
CA PHE A 130 -1.39 -9.46 -3.74
C PHE A 130 -0.95 -10.27 -2.52
N PHE A 131 -0.55 -11.51 -2.76
CA PHE A 131 -0.21 -12.47 -1.72
C PHE A 131 1.23 -12.94 -1.90
N ILE A 132 1.94 -13.03 -0.79
CA ILE A 132 3.30 -13.55 -0.72
C ILE A 132 3.29 -14.80 0.18
N THR A 133 3.69 -15.94 -0.36
CA THR A 133 3.99 -17.18 0.37
C THR A 133 5.49 -17.41 0.41
N LYS A 134 5.96 -18.45 1.11
CA LYS A 134 7.38 -18.82 1.16
C LYS A 134 7.98 -19.14 -0.22
N GLU A 135 7.16 -19.63 -1.15
CA GLU A 135 7.55 -20.06 -2.49
C GLU A 135 7.44 -18.94 -3.54
N THR A 136 6.84 -17.78 -3.19
CA THR A 136 6.64 -16.68 -4.13
C THR A 136 7.97 -16.13 -4.64
N LYS A 137 8.20 -16.28 -5.95
CA LYS A 137 9.32 -15.69 -6.68
C LYS A 137 8.90 -14.49 -7.54
N SER A 138 7.64 -14.50 -7.99
CA SER A 138 7.07 -13.44 -8.81
C SER A 138 5.59 -13.25 -8.51
N VAL A 139 5.11 -12.02 -8.66
CA VAL A 139 3.72 -11.64 -8.51
C VAL A 139 3.32 -10.78 -9.71
N ASN A 140 2.16 -11.08 -10.29
CA ASN A 140 1.55 -10.25 -11.32
C ASN A 140 0.23 -9.70 -10.79
N PHE A 141 0.00 -8.39 -10.92
CA PHE A 141 -1.27 -7.77 -10.53
C PHE A 141 -1.57 -6.54 -11.40
N ASN A 142 -2.86 -6.22 -11.55
CA ASN A 142 -3.33 -5.02 -12.21
C ASN A 142 -3.67 -3.95 -11.17
N VAL A 143 -3.33 -2.70 -11.46
CA VAL A 143 -3.81 -1.52 -10.74
C VAL A 143 -4.77 -0.74 -11.62
N HIS A 144 -5.83 -0.19 -11.04
CA HIS A 144 -6.86 0.55 -11.76
C HIS A 144 -6.86 2.00 -11.28
N LYS A 145 -6.43 2.90 -12.17
CA LYS A 145 -6.33 4.33 -11.89
C LYS A 145 -7.69 4.99 -12.02
N MET A 146 -8.30 5.28 -10.88
CA MET A 146 -9.55 6.04 -10.80
C MET A 146 -9.30 7.54 -10.99
N CYS A 147 -10.35 8.27 -11.33
CA CYS A 147 -10.30 9.73 -11.39
C CYS A 147 -9.99 10.36 -10.04
N ASP A 148 -9.31 11.51 -10.04
CA ASP A 148 -9.00 12.26 -8.82
C ASP A 148 -10.28 12.92 -8.30
N PRO A 149 -10.88 12.44 -7.18
CA PRO A 149 -12.10 13.03 -6.64
C PRO A 149 -11.83 14.35 -5.90
N CYS A 150 -10.56 14.69 -5.65
CA CYS A 150 -10.17 15.83 -4.84
C CYS A 150 -9.87 17.08 -5.66
N SER A 151 -9.79 16.99 -6.98
CA SER A 151 -9.44 18.11 -7.86
C SER A 151 -10.53 18.31 -8.93
N PRO A 152 -10.94 19.55 -9.23
CA PRO A 152 -11.86 19.81 -10.34
C PRO A 152 -11.26 19.44 -11.72
N PRO A 153 -12.05 18.92 -12.67
CA PRO A 153 -13.43 18.48 -12.48
C PRO A 153 -13.48 17.20 -11.65
N ARG A 154 -14.31 17.21 -10.60
CA ARG A 154 -14.59 15.99 -9.85
C ARG A 154 -15.45 15.06 -10.72
N PRO A 155 -15.28 13.74 -10.64
CA PRO A 155 -16.13 12.78 -11.33
C PRO A 155 -17.60 12.88 -10.88
#